data_AF-A0A2L2YNC7-F1
#
_entry.id   AF-A0A2L2YNC7-F1
#
_cell.length_a   1.000
_cell.length_b   1.000
_cell.length_c   1.000
_cell.angle_alpha   90.00
_cell.angle_beta   90.00
_cell.angle_gamma   90.00
#
_symmetry.space_group_name_H-M   'P 1'
#
loop_
_entity.id
_entity.type
_entity.pdbx_description
1 polymer ?
#
loop_
_entity_poly.entity_id
_entity_poly.type
_entity_poly.pdbx_seq_one_letter_code
_entity_poly.pdbx_strand_id
1 'polypeptide(L)'
;MLLLGGFIMAAAVEECKLHERIALKILLTIGTEIKWLMLGFMISTMFVSMWISITATCALMSPIAEAVLKRINTPIKRNKLLSRELTKNLEGSDTSLTESVIDDHENVDFKHLESHTIRVTLFLGICYAANLGGTGTIIGTATNMVFKGMLEELYPECKEITFTTWMFYNIPGMIICVLMGWIYLWMIYIRCLKHKPSKEDLHEIISRKYAELGAVTYHEAEVVILFSVLILLWLFRESNLLTGWIHLIGSDKTIGDAVPAIAISFLAFILPSDIRDLNSRPILEWKKIQPKLPWNVLLIVGGGFALGDGAQKSGLSKLIGEYLGRMRMFPPSVVVAIMVFIASLVTEIMTNVVTATVLLPSFSQMAVGMGVNPLLVMLPITVACSYAFMLPVGGPGNAISFENGHMKTQDMVRPGIVMNIACCCVQIIMLNTLGVVLFDPYTLPPWANMTNMLSNSSLSS
;
A
#
# COMPACT_ATOMS: atom_id res chain seq x y z
N MET A 1 15.92 -10.27 -8.56
CA MET A 1 15.28 -10.55 -9.86
C MET A 1 13.76 -10.42 -9.83
N LEU A 2 13.07 -10.98 -8.84
CA LEU A 2 11.62 -10.79 -8.65
C LEU A 2 11.22 -9.30 -8.62
N LEU A 3 11.96 -8.50 -7.85
CA LEU A 3 11.75 -7.06 -7.72
C LEU A 3 11.75 -6.33 -9.07
N LEU A 4 12.70 -6.65 -9.95
CA LEU A 4 12.81 -6.05 -11.28
C LEU A 4 11.62 -6.44 -12.18
N GLY A 5 11.28 -7.74 -12.23
CA GLY A 5 10.15 -8.22 -13.04
C GLY A 5 8.81 -7.65 -12.54
N GLY A 6 8.62 -7.53 -11.22
CA GLY A 6 7.45 -6.89 -10.63
C GLY A 6 7.31 -5.43 -11.05
N PHE A 7 8.38 -4.64 -10.98
CA PHE A 7 8.35 -3.24 -11.40
C PHE A 7 8.13 -3.05 -12.90
N ILE A 8 8.71 -3.91 -13.75
CA ILE A 8 8.48 -3.86 -15.20
C ILE A 8 6.99 -4.09 -15.51
N MET A 9 6.38 -5.09 -14.88
CA MET A 9 4.96 -5.39 -15.08
C MET A 9 4.04 -4.31 -14.51
N ALA A 10 4.37 -3.75 -13.34
CA ALA A 10 3.64 -2.60 -12.79
C ALA A 10 3.71 -1.40 -13.74
N ALA A 11 4.90 -1.12 -14.30
CA ALA A 11 5.07 -0.06 -15.29
C ALA A 11 4.28 -0.32 -16.59
N ALA A 12 4.15 -1.58 -17.01
CA ALA A 12 3.32 -1.95 -18.16
C ALA A 12 1.82 -1.64 -17.95
N VAL A 13 1.30 -1.98 -16.78
CA VAL A 13 -0.09 -1.65 -16.37
C VAL A 13 -0.29 -0.13 -16.25
N GLU A 14 0.76 0.60 -15.88
CA GLU A 14 0.75 2.05 -15.83
C GLU A 14 0.71 2.68 -17.23
N GLU A 15 1.58 2.24 -18.15
CA GLU A 15 1.67 2.76 -19.53
C GLU A 15 0.37 2.61 -20.32
N CYS A 16 -0.36 1.49 -20.15
CA CYS A 16 -1.62 1.26 -20.84
C CYS A 16 -2.84 1.91 -20.18
N LYS A 17 -2.66 2.65 -19.06
CA LYS A 17 -3.74 3.27 -18.26
C LYS A 17 -4.83 2.30 -17.79
N LEU A 18 -4.55 1.00 -17.78
CA LEU A 18 -5.48 -0.03 -17.34
C LEU A 18 -5.95 0.20 -15.89
N HIS A 19 -5.02 0.62 -15.04
CA HIS A 19 -5.29 0.95 -13.65
C HIS A 19 -6.28 2.12 -13.48
N GLU A 20 -6.23 3.16 -14.33
CA GLU A 20 -7.24 4.24 -14.37
C GLU A 20 -8.63 3.68 -14.69
N ARG A 21 -8.71 2.83 -15.71
CA ARG A 21 -9.97 2.22 -16.15
C ARG A 21 -10.59 1.36 -15.05
N ILE A 22 -9.79 0.54 -14.38
CA ILE A 22 -10.25 -0.32 -13.27
C ILE A 22 -10.71 0.54 -12.10
N ALA A 23 -9.94 1.56 -11.71
CA ALA A 23 -10.29 2.47 -10.63
C ALA A 23 -11.64 3.16 -10.86
N LEU A 24 -11.83 3.76 -12.04
CA LEU A 24 -13.08 4.43 -12.40
C LEU A 24 -14.25 3.46 -12.49
N LYS A 25 -14.04 2.24 -13.01
CA LYS A 25 -15.09 1.21 -13.06
C LYS A 25 -15.55 0.81 -11.66
N ILE A 26 -14.62 0.63 -10.71
CA ILE A 26 -14.96 0.36 -9.30
C ILE A 26 -15.75 1.53 -8.71
N LEU A 27 -15.31 2.76 -8.96
CA LEU A 27 -16.01 3.96 -8.50
C LEU A 27 -17.42 4.09 -9.09
N LEU A 28 -17.65 3.65 -10.34
CA LEU A 28 -18.98 3.64 -10.96
C LEU A 28 -19.91 2.58 -10.39
N THR A 29 -19.36 1.46 -9.91
CA THR A 29 -20.16 0.39 -9.29
C THR A 29 -20.59 0.71 -7.87
N ILE A 30 -19.83 1.55 -7.17
CA ILE A 30 -20.07 1.88 -5.77
C ILE A 30 -20.93 3.16 -5.72
N GLY A 31 -22.03 3.09 -4.96
CA GLY A 31 -23.10 4.10 -4.99
C GLY A 31 -22.65 5.55 -4.74
N THR A 32 -23.52 6.49 -5.09
CA THR A 32 -23.21 7.93 -5.19
C THR A 32 -23.36 8.73 -3.89
N GLU A 33 -23.70 8.10 -2.75
CA GLU A 33 -23.70 8.81 -1.46
C GLU A 33 -22.28 9.02 -0.96
N ILE A 34 -21.97 10.15 -0.30
CA ILE A 34 -20.61 10.50 0.17
C ILE A 34 -19.94 9.34 0.94
N LYS A 35 -20.67 8.61 1.79
CA LYS A 35 -20.13 7.47 2.55
C LYS A 35 -19.69 6.30 1.64
N TRP A 36 -20.46 6.03 0.59
CA TRP A 36 -20.19 4.97 -0.38
C TRP A 36 -19.13 5.42 -1.37
N LEU A 37 -19.16 6.68 -1.78
CA LEU A 37 -18.13 7.31 -2.58
C LEU A 37 -16.76 7.20 -1.89
N MET A 38 -16.65 7.56 -0.61
CA MET A 38 -15.40 7.40 0.16
C MET A 38 -14.96 5.94 0.19
N LEU A 39 -15.89 5.01 0.46
CA LEU A 39 -15.57 3.58 0.39
C LEU A 39 -15.07 3.17 -0.99
N GLY A 40 -15.67 3.70 -2.06
CA GLY A 40 -15.28 3.42 -3.43
C GLY A 40 -13.89 3.96 -3.78
N PHE A 41 -13.54 5.15 -3.28
CA PHE A 41 -12.17 5.66 -3.38
C PHE A 41 -11.20 4.78 -2.60
N MET A 42 -11.54 4.37 -1.38
CA MET A 42 -10.66 3.52 -0.56
C MET A 42 -10.49 2.12 -1.16
N ILE A 43 -11.55 1.47 -1.62
CA ILE A 43 -11.48 0.13 -2.24
C ILE A 43 -10.71 0.19 -3.57
N SER A 44 -11.00 1.17 -4.42
CA SER A 44 -10.29 1.31 -5.70
C SER A 44 -8.80 1.63 -5.48
N THR A 45 -8.49 2.51 -4.53
CA THR A 45 -7.11 2.85 -4.15
C THR A 45 -6.37 1.66 -3.56
N MET A 46 -6.99 0.92 -2.64
CA MET A 46 -6.43 -0.30 -2.06
C MET A 46 -6.11 -1.31 -3.15
N PHE A 47 -7.07 -1.57 -4.05
CA PHE A 47 -6.88 -2.53 -5.13
C PHE A 47 -5.77 -2.13 -6.10
N VAL A 48 -5.71 -0.86 -6.52
CA VAL A 48 -4.65 -0.38 -7.41
C VAL A 48 -3.29 -0.45 -6.72
N SER A 49 -3.21 -0.06 -5.44
CA SER A 49 -1.95 -0.06 -4.71
C SER A 49 -1.42 -1.45 -4.36
N MET A 50 -2.22 -2.51 -4.53
CA MET A 50 -1.71 -3.89 -4.45
C MET A 50 -0.73 -4.21 -5.58
N TRP A 51 -0.77 -3.46 -6.69
CA TRP A 51 -0.03 -3.79 -7.91
C TRP A 51 0.90 -2.68 -8.37
N ILE A 52 0.59 -1.44 -7.97
CA ILE A 52 1.33 -0.23 -8.32
C ILE A 52 1.81 0.44 -7.03
N SER A 53 2.91 1.20 -7.12
CA SER A 53 3.46 1.93 -5.97
C SER A 53 2.45 2.89 -5.32
N ILE A 54 2.59 3.06 -4.01
CA ILE A 54 1.78 3.99 -3.19
C ILE A 54 1.77 5.40 -3.81
N THR A 55 2.94 5.91 -4.20
CA THR A 55 3.08 7.26 -4.76
C THR A 55 2.30 7.43 -6.06
N ALA A 56 2.44 6.49 -7.00
CA ALA A 56 1.72 6.52 -8.26
C ALA A 56 0.21 6.40 -8.04
N THR A 57 -0.22 5.56 -7.09
CA THR A 57 -1.64 5.39 -6.76
C THR A 57 -2.25 6.67 -6.18
N CYS A 58 -1.58 7.36 -5.25
CA CYS A 58 -2.04 8.65 -4.74
C CYS A 58 -2.07 9.73 -5.83
N ALA A 59 -1.05 9.78 -6.69
CA ALA A 59 -0.98 10.73 -7.81
C ALA A 59 -2.14 10.52 -8.80
N LEU A 60 -2.49 9.25 -9.08
CA LEU A 60 -3.60 8.85 -9.93
C LEU A 60 -4.96 9.29 -9.39
N MET A 61 -5.20 9.01 -8.10
CA MET A 61 -6.50 9.23 -7.47
C MET A 61 -6.75 10.72 -7.21
N SER A 62 -5.69 11.52 -7.05
CA SER A 62 -5.77 12.95 -6.76
C SER A 62 -6.60 13.77 -7.77
N PRO A 63 -6.35 13.73 -9.09
CA PRO A 63 -7.16 14.48 -10.06
C PRO A 63 -8.60 13.96 -10.19
N ILE A 64 -8.88 12.71 -9.81
CA ILE A 64 -10.23 12.15 -9.76
C ILE A 64 -10.97 12.69 -8.54
N ALA A 65 -10.34 12.62 -7.37
CA ALA A 65 -10.86 13.18 -6.12
C ALA A 65 -11.12 14.69 -6.24
N GLU A 66 -10.19 15.44 -6.84
CA GLU A 66 -10.33 16.88 -7.05
C GLU A 66 -11.50 17.23 -7.98
N ALA A 67 -11.72 16.44 -9.04
CA ALA A 67 -12.86 16.63 -9.93
C ALA A 67 -14.20 16.43 -9.21
N VAL A 68 -14.27 15.46 -8.29
CA VAL A 68 -15.46 15.19 -7.48
C VAL A 68 -15.67 16.28 -6.43
N LEU A 69 -14.61 16.69 -5.71
CA LEU A 69 -14.66 17.75 -4.69
C LEU A 69 -15.08 19.10 -5.27
N LYS A 70 -14.60 19.46 -6.46
CA LYS A 70 -15.03 20.68 -7.16
C LYS A 70 -16.54 20.74 -7.34
N ARG A 71 -17.20 19.61 -7.66
CA ARG A 71 -18.65 19.58 -7.82
C ARG A 71 -19.38 19.73 -6.50
N ILE A 72 -18.90 19.10 -5.43
CA ILE A 72 -19.45 19.25 -4.08
C ILE A 72 -19.38 20.73 -3.63
N ASN A 73 -18.34 21.47 -4.03
CA ASN A 73 -18.13 22.88 -3.66
C ASN A 73 -18.82 23.90 -4.57
N THR A 74 -19.19 23.53 -5.80
CA THR A 74 -19.86 24.42 -6.76
C THR A 74 -21.21 24.99 -6.25
N PRO A 75 -22.12 24.22 -5.61
CA PRO A 75 -23.36 24.78 -5.08
C PRO A 75 -23.12 25.85 -4.01
N ILE A 76 -22.02 25.78 -3.26
CA ILE A 76 -21.65 26.76 -2.22
C ILE A 76 -21.27 28.12 -2.84
N LYS A 77 -20.48 28.11 -3.94
CA LYS A 77 -20.10 29.35 -4.64
C LYS A 77 -21.29 30.08 -5.26
N ARG A 78 -22.23 29.34 -5.83
CA ARG A 78 -23.46 29.91 -6.44
C ARG A 78 -24.29 30.63 -5.38
N ASN A 79 -24.48 30.02 -4.21
CA ASN A 79 -25.18 30.67 -3.09
C ASN A 79 -24.43 31.91 -2.62
N LYS A 80 -23.11 31.87 -2.45
CA LYS A 80 -22.32 33.03 -1.99
C LYS A 80 -22.35 34.22 -2.96
N LEU A 81 -22.35 33.97 -4.28
CA LEU A 81 -22.52 35.02 -5.28
C LEU A 81 -23.92 35.63 -5.20
N LEU A 82 -24.95 34.79 -5.10
CA LEU A 82 -26.34 35.23 -4.93
C LEU A 82 -26.49 36.09 -3.66
N SER A 83 -25.97 35.61 -2.52
CA SER A 83 -25.99 36.34 -1.25
C SER A 83 -25.34 37.71 -1.39
N ARG A 84 -24.15 37.76 -2.00
CA ARG A 84 -23.38 39.02 -2.15
C ARG A 84 -24.05 40.00 -3.10
N GLU A 85 -24.75 39.51 -4.11
CA GLU A 85 -25.55 40.31 -5.04
C GLU A 85 -26.82 40.84 -4.37
N LEU A 86 -27.47 40.04 -3.53
CA LEU A 86 -28.54 40.47 -2.63
C LEU A 86 -28.06 41.54 -1.62
N THR A 87 -26.91 41.35 -0.96
CA THR A 87 -26.40 42.34 0.01
C THR A 87 -26.07 43.68 -0.64
N LYS A 88 -25.49 43.67 -1.84
CA LYS A 88 -25.22 44.90 -2.61
C LYS A 88 -26.48 45.66 -3.01
N ASN A 89 -27.58 44.95 -3.24
CA ASN A 89 -28.87 45.57 -3.58
C ASN A 89 -29.62 46.10 -2.34
N LEU A 90 -29.15 45.80 -1.12
CA LEU A 90 -29.83 46.09 0.14
C LEU A 90 -29.16 47.18 0.99
N GLU A 91 -28.10 47.85 0.50
CA GLU A 91 -27.44 48.98 1.18
C GLU A 91 -28.32 50.25 1.32
N GLY A 92 -29.66 50.12 1.24
CA GLY A 92 -30.61 51.24 1.25
C GLY A 92 -31.75 51.19 2.28
N SER A 93 -32.01 50.10 3.02
CA SER A 93 -33.13 50.09 3.99
C SER A 93 -33.12 48.94 5.02
N ASP A 94 -33.41 49.34 6.27
CA ASP A 94 -33.92 48.61 7.45
C ASP A 94 -33.07 47.58 8.24
N THR A 95 -33.08 47.81 9.56
CA THR A 95 -32.32 47.17 10.66
C THR A 95 -32.85 45.79 11.08
N SER A 96 -33.96 45.31 10.52
CA SER A 96 -34.53 43.98 10.81
C SER A 96 -33.91 42.84 9.99
N LEU A 97 -33.16 43.16 8.93
CA LEU A 97 -32.43 42.20 8.08
C LEU A 97 -31.03 41.86 8.64
N THR A 98 -30.58 42.52 9.70
CA THR A 98 -29.26 42.27 10.29
C THR A 98 -29.17 40.88 10.93
N GLU A 99 -30.27 40.35 11.48
CA GLU A 99 -30.33 38.97 12.01
C GLU A 99 -30.26 37.92 10.89
N SER A 100 -30.94 38.11 9.75
CA SER A 100 -30.88 37.16 8.63
C SER A 100 -29.50 37.15 7.95
N VAL A 101 -28.79 38.28 7.92
CA VAL A 101 -27.43 38.37 7.38
C VAL A 101 -26.40 37.72 8.30
N ILE A 102 -26.57 37.79 9.63
CA ILE A 102 -25.71 37.09 10.60
C ILE A 102 -25.92 35.57 10.50
N ASP A 103 -27.17 35.12 10.40
CA ASP A 103 -27.53 33.70 10.24
C ASP A 103 -27.00 33.12 8.91
N ASP A 104 -26.99 33.94 7.84
CA ASP A 104 -26.36 33.60 6.55
C ASP A 104 -24.83 33.53 6.63
N HIS A 105 -24.18 34.43 7.39
CA HIS A 105 -22.73 34.41 7.59
C HIS A 105 -22.28 33.17 8.38
N GLU A 106 -22.97 32.81 9.47
CA GLU A 106 -22.72 31.57 10.20
C GLU A 106 -22.98 30.33 9.32
N ASN A 107 -24.03 30.34 8.49
CA ASN A 107 -24.29 29.26 7.54
C ASN A 107 -23.21 29.11 6.46
N VAL A 108 -22.61 30.21 6.01
CA VAL A 108 -21.54 30.20 4.99
C VAL A 108 -20.23 29.67 5.58
N ASP A 109 -19.87 30.08 6.80
CA ASP A 109 -18.69 29.56 7.49
C ASP A 109 -18.83 28.07 7.83
N PHE A 110 -20.04 27.65 8.24
CA PHE A 110 -20.34 26.24 8.47
C PHE A 110 -20.21 25.38 7.19
N LYS A 111 -20.74 25.87 6.05
CA LYS A 111 -20.59 25.19 4.74
C LYS A 111 -19.14 25.12 4.27
N HIS A 112 -18.33 26.15 4.54
CA HIS A 112 -16.92 26.14 4.19
C HIS A 112 -16.14 25.09 5.01
N LEU A 113 -16.43 24.99 6.31
CA LEU A 113 -15.86 23.98 7.20
C LEU A 113 -16.27 22.56 6.78
N GLU A 114 -17.52 22.38 6.34
CA GLU A 114 -18.05 21.11 5.82
C GLU A 114 -17.29 20.67 4.55
N SER A 115 -17.09 21.59 3.60
CA SER A 115 -16.32 21.37 2.36
C SER A 115 -14.85 21.00 2.65
N HIS A 116 -14.19 21.72 3.55
CA HIS A 116 -12.81 21.43 3.95
C HIS A 116 -12.73 20.03 4.58
N THR A 117 -13.66 19.70 5.48
CA THR A 117 -13.73 18.40 6.14
C THR A 117 -13.88 17.25 5.14
N ILE A 118 -14.78 17.37 4.15
CA ILE A 118 -14.96 16.36 3.09
C ILE A 118 -13.66 16.17 2.30
N ARG A 119 -12.98 17.26 1.94
CA ARG A 119 -11.72 17.21 1.21
C ARG A 119 -10.62 16.49 1.99
N VAL A 120 -10.38 16.91 3.24
CA VAL A 120 -9.39 16.28 4.12
C VAL A 120 -9.69 14.78 4.25
N THR A 121 -10.94 14.43 4.52
CA THR A 121 -11.36 13.03 4.73
C THR A 121 -11.14 12.17 3.49
N LEU A 122 -11.47 12.70 2.30
CA LEU A 122 -11.31 11.96 1.04
C LEU A 122 -9.82 11.68 0.75
N PHE A 123 -8.97 12.70 0.86
CA PHE A 123 -7.54 12.54 0.62
C PHE A 123 -6.84 11.69 1.69
N LEU A 124 -7.29 11.78 2.94
CA LEU A 124 -6.81 10.91 4.02
C LEU A 124 -7.24 9.45 3.77
N GLY A 125 -8.47 9.21 3.31
CA GLY A 125 -8.95 7.90 2.91
C GLY A 125 -8.14 7.29 1.76
N ILE A 126 -7.83 8.08 0.72
CA ILE A 126 -6.96 7.67 -0.39
C ILE A 126 -5.55 7.33 0.13
N CYS A 127 -4.97 8.20 0.97
CA CYS A 127 -3.66 7.98 1.57
C CYS A 127 -3.59 6.67 2.35
N TYR A 128 -4.55 6.44 3.26
CA TYR A 128 -4.63 5.23 4.08
C TYR A 128 -4.82 3.99 3.23
N ALA A 129 -5.74 4.04 2.26
CA ALA A 129 -5.99 2.94 1.36
C ALA A 129 -4.78 2.60 0.48
N ALA A 130 -3.99 3.58 0.07
CA ALA A 130 -2.78 3.33 -0.72
C ALA A 130 -1.71 2.63 0.13
N ASN A 131 -1.41 3.18 1.32
CA ASN A 131 -0.45 2.56 2.24
C ASN A 131 -0.86 1.14 2.65
N LEU A 132 -2.14 0.92 2.94
CA LEU A 132 -2.67 -0.41 3.28
C LEU A 132 -2.71 -1.34 2.06
N GLY A 133 -3.14 -0.86 0.89
CA GLY A 133 -3.19 -1.65 -0.34
C GLY A 133 -1.83 -2.22 -0.74
N GLY A 134 -0.76 -1.43 -0.53
CA GLY A 134 0.61 -1.85 -0.77
C GLY A 134 1.06 -3.06 0.05
N THR A 135 0.44 -3.37 1.19
CA THR A 135 0.82 -4.52 2.02
C THR A 135 0.27 -5.85 1.51
N GLY A 136 -0.79 -5.83 0.69
CA GLY A 136 -1.50 -7.04 0.26
C GLY A 136 -0.69 -7.99 -0.62
N THR A 137 0.23 -7.47 -1.45
CA THR A 137 1.09 -8.31 -2.30
C THR A 137 2.56 -7.95 -2.12
N ILE A 138 3.44 -8.88 -2.50
CA ILE A 138 4.89 -8.65 -2.44
C ILE A 138 5.31 -7.49 -3.34
N ILE A 139 4.60 -7.26 -4.46
CA ILE A 139 4.95 -6.22 -5.42
C ILE A 139 4.33 -4.85 -5.13
N GLY A 140 3.34 -4.77 -4.24
CA GLY A 140 2.61 -3.54 -3.94
C GLY A 140 3.48 -2.45 -3.32
N THR A 141 4.43 -2.82 -2.45
CA THR A 141 5.41 -1.88 -1.90
C THR A 141 6.83 -2.44 -1.93
N ALA A 142 7.79 -1.54 -2.17
CA ALA A 142 9.22 -1.84 -2.13
C ALA A 142 9.65 -2.45 -0.79
N THR A 143 9.00 -2.10 0.32
CA THR A 143 9.26 -2.65 1.65
C THR A 143 9.07 -4.17 1.71
N ASN A 144 8.02 -4.70 1.08
CA ASN A 144 7.75 -6.14 1.05
C ASN A 144 8.81 -6.88 0.23
N MET A 145 9.28 -6.25 -0.86
CA MET A 145 10.34 -6.81 -1.68
C MET A 145 11.69 -6.80 -0.95
N VAL A 146 11.98 -5.77 -0.14
CA VAL A 146 13.16 -5.72 0.72
C VAL A 146 13.14 -6.87 1.71
N PHE A 147 12.01 -7.08 2.40
CA PHE A 147 11.84 -8.20 3.31
C PHE A 147 12.12 -9.54 2.63
N LYS A 148 11.51 -9.79 1.48
CA LYS A 148 11.70 -11.06 0.76
C LYS A 148 13.15 -11.26 0.33
N GLY A 149 13.79 -10.22 -0.21
CA GLY A 149 15.21 -10.28 -0.55
C GLY A 149 16.10 -10.56 0.66
N MET A 150 15.80 -9.92 1.81
CA MET A 150 16.55 -10.14 3.05
C MET A 150 16.35 -11.54 3.61
N LEU A 151 15.13 -12.06 3.54
CA LEU A 151 14.82 -13.42 3.99
C LEU A 151 15.59 -14.45 3.15
N GLU A 152 15.58 -14.31 1.82
CA GLU A 152 16.29 -15.21 0.91
C GLU A 152 17.82 -15.16 1.10
N GLU A 153 18.37 -13.98 1.44
CA GLU A 153 19.81 -13.81 1.69
C GLU A 153 20.24 -14.34 3.07
N LEU A 154 19.50 -13.98 4.12
CA LEU A 154 19.82 -14.38 5.50
C LEU A 154 19.49 -15.85 5.76
N TYR A 155 18.47 -16.40 5.09
CA TYR A 155 17.99 -17.78 5.28
C TYR A 155 17.67 -18.45 3.93
N PRO A 156 18.70 -18.88 3.16
CA PRO A 156 18.50 -19.45 1.82
C PRO A 156 17.64 -20.73 1.76
N GLU A 157 17.56 -21.48 2.87
CA GLU A 157 16.76 -22.70 2.97
C GLU A 157 15.28 -22.43 3.28
N CYS A 158 14.92 -21.19 3.63
CA CYS A 158 13.54 -20.83 3.95
C CYS A 158 12.68 -20.72 2.68
N LYS A 159 11.73 -21.65 2.51
CA LYS A 159 10.78 -21.68 1.38
C LYS A 159 9.34 -21.34 1.78
N GLU A 160 9.11 -20.99 3.03
CA GLU A 160 7.77 -20.78 3.60
C GLU A 160 7.06 -19.54 3.01
N ILE A 161 7.83 -18.53 2.60
CA ILE A 161 7.30 -17.30 2.02
C ILE A 161 7.31 -17.36 0.49
N THR A 162 6.19 -17.76 -0.08
CA THR A 162 5.87 -17.66 -1.50
C THR A 162 4.99 -16.45 -1.76
N PHE A 163 4.81 -16.06 -3.02
CA PHE A 163 3.84 -15.03 -3.38
C PHE A 163 2.43 -15.35 -2.86
N THR A 164 2.03 -16.61 -2.94
CA THR A 164 0.73 -17.12 -2.48
C THR A 164 0.57 -17.06 -0.97
N THR A 165 1.55 -17.55 -0.21
CA THR A 165 1.47 -17.53 1.26
C THR A 165 1.50 -16.10 1.80
N TRP A 166 2.27 -15.20 1.16
CA TRP A 166 2.23 -13.76 1.48
C TRP A 166 0.83 -13.16 1.31
N MET A 167 0.19 -13.41 0.16
CA MET A 167 -1.15 -12.89 -0.12
C MET A 167 -2.20 -13.44 0.85
N PHE A 168 -2.17 -14.75 1.11
CA PHE A 168 -3.10 -15.36 2.07
C PHE A 168 -2.96 -14.80 3.48
N TYR A 169 -1.74 -14.48 3.91
CA TYR A 169 -1.52 -13.85 5.20
C TYR A 169 -1.92 -12.36 5.22
N ASN A 170 -1.53 -11.57 4.22
CA ASN A 170 -1.66 -10.10 4.28
C ASN A 170 -2.99 -9.56 3.77
N ILE A 171 -3.64 -10.18 2.77
CA ILE A 171 -4.89 -9.66 2.21
C ILE A 171 -6.01 -9.56 3.25
N PRO A 172 -6.25 -10.55 4.13
CA PRO A 172 -7.29 -10.43 5.15
C PRO A 172 -7.03 -9.27 6.10
N GLY A 173 -5.79 -9.11 6.57
CA GLY A 173 -5.38 -8.00 7.44
C GLY A 173 -5.56 -6.64 6.76
N MET A 174 -5.12 -6.51 5.51
CA MET A 174 -5.30 -5.32 4.68
C MET A 174 -6.78 -4.93 4.55
N ILE A 175 -7.67 -5.87 4.21
CA ILE A 175 -9.11 -5.63 4.08
C ILE A 175 -9.70 -5.14 5.40
N ILE A 176 -9.35 -5.80 6.51
CA ILE A 176 -9.81 -5.40 7.86
C ILE A 176 -9.35 -3.98 8.17
N CYS A 177 -8.07 -3.65 7.96
CA CYS A 177 -7.53 -2.32 8.21
C CYS A 177 -8.20 -1.24 7.35
N VAL A 178 -8.46 -1.50 6.06
CA VAL A 178 -9.15 -0.55 5.17
C VAL A 178 -10.59 -0.33 5.60
N LEU A 179 -11.31 -1.40 5.97
CA LEU A 179 -12.66 -1.30 6.49
C LEU A 179 -12.71 -0.54 7.82
N MET A 180 -11.77 -0.80 8.73
CA MET A 180 -11.64 -0.05 9.98
C MET A 180 -11.35 1.43 9.72
N GLY A 181 -10.43 1.74 8.80
CA GLY A 181 -10.13 3.11 8.39
C GLY A 181 -11.35 3.82 7.80
N TRP A 182 -12.12 3.12 6.95
CA TRP A 182 -13.36 3.65 6.40
C TRP A 182 -14.39 3.94 7.48
N ILE A 183 -14.65 2.99 8.40
CA ILE A 183 -15.59 3.16 9.51
C ILE A 183 -15.15 4.32 10.40
N TYR A 184 -13.85 4.41 10.71
CA TYR A 184 -13.28 5.48 11.53
C TYR A 184 -13.46 6.87 10.91
N LEU A 185 -13.06 7.03 9.64
CA LEU A 185 -13.22 8.29 8.90
C LEU A 185 -14.71 8.65 8.72
N TRP A 186 -15.56 7.65 8.51
CA TRP A 186 -17.00 7.84 8.40
C TRP A 186 -17.63 8.37 9.71
N MET A 187 -17.25 7.78 10.85
CA MET A 187 -17.78 8.17 12.16
C MET A 187 -17.37 9.59 12.56
N ILE A 188 -16.13 10.00 12.27
CA ILE A 188 -15.61 11.30 12.71
C ILE A 188 -16.05 12.44 11.79
N TYR A 189 -15.93 12.25 10.48
CA TYR A 189 -16.01 13.37 9.55
C TYR A 189 -17.31 13.42 8.73
N ILE A 190 -17.91 12.27 8.43
CA ILE A 190 -19.07 12.19 7.53
C ILE A 190 -20.40 12.17 8.29
N ARG A 191 -20.43 11.64 9.52
CA ARG A 191 -21.65 11.66 10.36
C ARG A 191 -22.13 13.07 10.69
N CYS A 192 -21.23 14.06 10.68
CA CYS A 192 -21.53 15.45 11.00
C CYS A 192 -22.07 16.26 9.81
N LEU A 193 -22.19 15.65 8.62
CA LEU A 193 -22.69 16.32 7.42
C LEU A 193 -24.22 16.51 7.50
N LYS A 194 -24.67 17.75 7.41
CA LYS A 194 -26.11 18.09 7.36
C LYS A 194 -26.62 18.11 5.91
N HIS A 195 -25.76 18.35 4.93
CA HIS A 195 -26.17 18.47 3.52
C HIS A 195 -25.67 17.30 2.67
N LYS A 196 -26.58 16.67 1.92
CA LYS A 196 -26.26 15.58 1.00
C LYS A 196 -26.20 16.12 -0.44
N PRO A 197 -25.09 15.97 -1.16
CA PRO A 197 -25.01 16.36 -2.57
C PRO A 197 -25.93 15.48 -3.44
N SER A 198 -26.36 16.02 -4.59
CA SER A 198 -27.20 15.28 -5.54
C SER A 198 -26.46 14.08 -6.14
N LYS A 199 -27.16 12.95 -6.24
CA LYS A 199 -26.62 11.65 -6.69
C LYS A 199 -26.28 11.62 -8.19
N GLU A 200 -27.06 12.34 -9.00
CA GLU A 200 -26.97 12.30 -10.47
C GLU A 200 -25.70 13.00 -10.98
N ASP A 201 -25.33 14.12 -10.35
CA ASP A 201 -24.17 14.94 -10.71
C ASP A 201 -22.83 14.21 -10.54
N LEU A 202 -22.68 13.38 -9.50
CA LEU A 202 -21.41 12.71 -9.21
C LEU A 202 -21.18 11.53 -10.16
N HIS A 203 -22.23 10.78 -10.49
CA HIS A 203 -22.13 9.66 -11.42
C HIS A 203 -21.74 10.15 -12.81
N GLU A 204 -22.29 11.29 -13.25
CA GLU A 204 -21.99 11.90 -14.55
C GLU A 204 -20.50 12.28 -14.69
N ILE A 205 -19.85 12.78 -13.63
CA ILE A 205 -18.43 13.16 -13.69
C ILE A 205 -17.53 11.93 -13.84
N ILE A 206 -17.81 10.90 -13.04
CA ILE A 206 -17.01 9.67 -13.07
C ILE A 206 -17.26 8.95 -14.40
N SER A 207 -18.50 8.93 -14.89
CA SER A 207 -18.83 8.30 -16.17
C SER A 207 -18.23 9.06 -17.34
N ARG A 208 -18.18 10.41 -17.29
CA ARG A 208 -17.48 11.22 -18.29
C ARG A 208 -15.98 10.94 -18.30
N LYS A 209 -15.32 10.91 -17.14
CA LYS A 209 -13.89 10.52 -17.07
C LYS A 209 -13.65 9.11 -17.58
N TYR A 210 -14.56 8.18 -17.31
CA TYR A 210 -14.48 6.82 -17.86
C TYR A 210 -14.68 6.80 -19.38
N ALA A 211 -15.58 7.62 -19.91
CA ALA A 211 -15.80 7.75 -21.35
C ALA A 211 -14.62 8.42 -22.07
N GLU A 212 -13.90 9.34 -21.41
CA GLU A 212 -12.67 9.97 -21.92
C GLU A 212 -11.54 8.96 -22.17
N LEU A 213 -11.55 7.80 -21.50
CA LEU A 213 -10.58 6.71 -21.73
C LEU A 213 -10.86 5.93 -23.03
N GLY A 214 -12.01 6.12 -23.68
CA GLY A 214 -12.38 5.41 -24.90
C GLY A 214 -12.61 3.90 -24.71
N ALA A 215 -12.72 3.17 -25.84
CA ALA A 215 -12.87 1.72 -25.84
C ALA A 215 -11.58 1.02 -25.39
N VAL A 216 -11.73 -0.20 -24.83
CA VAL A 216 -10.58 -1.03 -24.44
C VAL A 216 -9.72 -1.32 -25.66
N THR A 217 -8.46 -0.89 -25.61
CA THR A 217 -7.50 -1.09 -26.70
C THR A 217 -6.94 -2.53 -26.67
N TYR A 218 -6.45 -3.03 -27.81
CA TYR A 218 -5.78 -4.35 -27.85
C TYR A 218 -4.58 -4.39 -26.90
N HIS A 219 -3.82 -3.29 -26.84
CA HIS A 219 -2.73 -3.11 -25.90
C HIS A 219 -3.16 -3.28 -24.43
N GLU A 220 -4.28 -2.69 -24.02
CA GLU A 220 -4.84 -2.91 -22.67
C GLU A 220 -5.21 -4.38 -22.44
N ALA A 221 -5.85 -5.03 -23.41
CA ALA A 221 -6.27 -6.42 -23.30
C ALA A 221 -5.09 -7.38 -23.19
N GLU A 222 -4.02 -7.16 -23.96
CA GLU A 222 -2.79 -7.96 -23.90
C GLU A 222 -2.08 -7.82 -22.54
N VAL A 223 -1.98 -6.59 -22.01
CA VAL A 223 -1.40 -6.36 -20.68
C VAL A 223 -2.25 -7.05 -19.61
N VAL A 224 -3.58 -7.01 -19.69
CA VAL A 224 -4.47 -7.76 -18.78
C VAL A 224 -4.20 -9.26 -18.85
N ILE A 225 -4.04 -9.81 -20.06
CA ILE A 225 -3.76 -11.24 -20.26
C ILE A 225 -2.41 -11.61 -19.64
N LEU A 226 -1.34 -10.90 -19.97
CA LEU A 226 0.00 -11.16 -19.44
C LEU A 226 0.04 -11.03 -17.92
N PHE A 227 -0.62 -10.02 -17.38
CA PHE A 227 -0.70 -9.80 -15.93
C PHE A 227 -1.50 -10.89 -15.24
N SER A 228 -2.63 -11.32 -15.83
CA SER A 228 -3.44 -12.43 -15.31
C SER A 228 -2.66 -13.74 -15.34
N VAL A 229 -1.94 -14.02 -16.43
CA VAL A 229 -1.06 -15.20 -16.54
C VAL A 229 0.04 -15.15 -15.47
N LEU A 230 0.66 -14.00 -15.23
CA LEU A 230 1.65 -13.85 -14.16
C LEU A 230 1.08 -14.15 -12.77
N ILE A 231 -0.10 -13.61 -12.44
CA ILE A 231 -0.78 -13.88 -11.17
C ILE A 231 -1.10 -15.38 -11.04
N LEU A 232 -1.61 -16.01 -12.09
CA LEU A 232 -1.90 -17.45 -12.09
C LEU A 232 -0.63 -18.28 -11.90
N LEU A 233 0.47 -17.91 -12.56
CA LEU A 233 1.76 -18.56 -12.38
C LEU A 233 2.27 -18.45 -10.93
N TRP A 234 2.09 -17.31 -10.27
CA TRP A 234 2.42 -17.17 -8.86
C TRP A 234 1.49 -17.99 -7.95
N LEU A 235 0.17 -17.89 -8.13
CA LEU A 235 -0.82 -18.58 -7.29
C LEU A 235 -0.68 -20.11 -7.35
N PHE A 236 -0.44 -20.66 -8.53
CA PHE A 236 -0.34 -22.10 -8.76
C PHE A 236 1.10 -22.64 -8.73
N ARG A 237 2.09 -21.82 -8.34
CA ARG A 237 3.50 -22.23 -8.27
C ARG A 237 3.69 -23.43 -7.35
N GLU A 238 3.29 -23.26 -6.11
CA GLU A 238 3.52 -24.20 -5.02
C GLU A 238 2.37 -23.94 -4.04
N SER A 239 1.27 -24.66 -4.21
CA SER A 239 0.08 -24.54 -3.37
C SER A 239 -0.06 -25.80 -2.53
N ASN A 240 -0.30 -25.64 -1.24
CA ASN A 240 -0.60 -26.78 -0.35
C ASN A 240 -1.92 -27.48 -0.72
N LEU A 241 -2.76 -26.86 -1.57
CA LEU A 241 -4.10 -27.36 -1.94
C LEU A 241 -4.16 -28.03 -3.33
N LEU A 242 -3.25 -27.71 -4.24
CA LEU A 242 -3.18 -28.27 -5.59
C LEU A 242 -1.71 -28.52 -5.91
N THR A 243 -1.37 -29.71 -6.40
CA THR A 243 -0.02 -30.06 -6.87
C THR A 243 0.45 -28.96 -7.84
N GLY A 244 1.34 -28.09 -7.35
CA GLY A 244 1.75 -26.90 -8.07
C GLY A 244 2.42 -27.25 -9.40
N TRP A 245 2.42 -26.30 -10.35
CA TRP A 245 2.98 -26.56 -11.68
C TRP A 245 4.47 -26.87 -11.68
N ILE A 246 5.19 -26.55 -10.59
CA ILE A 246 6.60 -26.96 -10.41
C ILE A 246 6.74 -28.49 -10.45
N HIS A 247 5.81 -29.24 -9.86
CA HIS A 247 5.87 -30.71 -9.86
C HIS A 247 5.62 -31.31 -11.25
N LEU A 248 4.83 -30.63 -12.10
CA LEU A 248 4.59 -31.03 -13.49
C LEU A 248 5.83 -30.87 -14.37
N ILE A 249 6.72 -29.92 -14.04
CA ILE A 249 7.95 -29.67 -14.79
C ILE A 249 9.07 -30.67 -14.44
N GLY A 250 8.96 -31.39 -13.31
CA GLY A 250 9.88 -32.47 -12.96
C GLY A 250 11.34 -32.05 -12.78
N SER A 251 11.59 -30.76 -12.46
CA SER A 251 12.95 -30.23 -12.27
C SER A 251 13.42 -30.43 -10.83
N ASP A 252 14.60 -31.04 -10.67
CA ASP A 252 15.31 -31.14 -9.38
C ASP A 252 15.74 -29.76 -8.81
N LYS A 253 15.73 -28.71 -9.66
CA LYS A 253 16.04 -27.34 -9.27
C LYS A 253 14.79 -26.58 -8.84
N THR A 254 14.90 -25.88 -7.72
CA THR A 254 13.86 -25.01 -7.15
C THR A 254 13.64 -23.78 -8.04
N ILE A 255 12.48 -23.70 -8.69
CA ILE A 255 12.08 -22.53 -9.49
C ILE A 255 11.42 -21.51 -8.55
N GLY A 256 12.06 -20.36 -8.33
CA GLY A 256 11.53 -19.28 -7.49
C GLY A 256 10.54 -18.36 -8.22
N ASP A 257 9.83 -17.51 -7.46
CA ASP A 257 8.85 -16.53 -7.98
C ASP A 257 9.43 -15.54 -9.01
N ALA A 258 10.75 -15.36 -9.00
CA ALA A 258 11.46 -14.47 -9.91
C ALA A 258 11.41 -14.92 -11.38
N VAL A 259 11.32 -16.24 -11.62
CA VAL A 259 11.37 -16.80 -12.98
C VAL A 259 10.12 -16.43 -13.79
N PRO A 260 8.88 -16.69 -13.31
CA PRO A 260 7.67 -16.20 -13.99
C PRO A 260 7.68 -14.68 -14.22
N ALA A 261 8.12 -13.91 -13.22
CA ALA A 261 8.14 -12.46 -13.31
C ALA A 261 9.03 -11.95 -14.45
N ILE A 262 10.24 -12.50 -14.59
CA ILE A 262 11.15 -12.13 -15.68
C ILE A 262 10.66 -12.67 -17.02
N ALA A 263 10.16 -13.89 -17.07
CA ALA A 263 9.67 -14.50 -18.32
C ALA A 263 8.54 -13.66 -18.94
N ILE A 264 7.55 -13.26 -18.13
CA ILE A 264 6.44 -12.41 -18.59
C ILE A 264 6.94 -10.99 -18.93
N SER A 265 7.85 -10.43 -18.13
CA SER A 265 8.46 -9.13 -18.43
C SER A 265 9.18 -9.14 -19.78
N PHE A 266 9.92 -10.22 -20.07
CA PHE A 266 10.64 -10.40 -21.33
C PHE A 266 9.67 -10.56 -22.51
N LEU A 267 8.59 -11.34 -22.33
CA LEU A 267 7.53 -11.45 -23.33
C LEU A 267 6.88 -10.09 -23.63
N ALA A 268 6.69 -9.22 -22.64
CA ALA A 268 6.14 -7.89 -22.85
C ALA A 268 7.06 -6.97 -23.69
N PHE A 269 8.37 -7.22 -23.73
CA PHE A 269 9.29 -6.49 -24.65
C PHE A 269 9.29 -7.05 -26.08
N ILE A 270 8.82 -8.28 -26.27
CA ILE A 270 8.81 -8.97 -27.58
C ILE A 270 7.45 -8.83 -28.26
N LEU A 271 6.36 -8.96 -27.50
CA LEU A 271 5.02 -9.00 -28.05
C LEU A 271 4.63 -7.63 -28.63
N PRO A 272 4.08 -7.59 -29.85
CA PRO A 272 3.52 -6.37 -30.44
C PRO A 272 2.34 -5.88 -29.61
N SER A 273 2.11 -4.57 -29.57
CA SER A 273 0.99 -3.94 -28.83
C SER A 273 -0.38 -4.08 -29.50
N ASP A 274 -0.38 -4.53 -30.76
CA ASP A 274 -1.56 -5.05 -31.44
C ASP A 274 -1.19 -6.37 -32.11
N ILE A 275 -1.70 -7.49 -31.59
CA ILE A 275 -1.46 -8.82 -32.15
C ILE A 275 -1.89 -8.97 -33.62
N ARG A 276 -2.75 -8.08 -34.13
CA ARG A 276 -3.18 -8.06 -35.54
C ARG A 276 -2.18 -7.36 -36.45
N ASP A 277 -1.34 -6.47 -35.91
CA ASP A 277 -0.30 -5.76 -36.63
C ASP A 277 1.08 -6.11 -36.05
N LEU A 278 1.75 -7.07 -36.67
CA LEU A 278 3.09 -7.52 -36.30
C LEU A 278 4.16 -6.42 -36.43
N ASN A 279 3.87 -5.31 -37.13
CA ASN A 279 4.76 -4.15 -37.20
C ASN A 279 4.46 -3.10 -36.12
N SER A 280 3.46 -3.33 -35.27
CA SER A 280 3.16 -2.42 -34.17
C SER A 280 4.31 -2.41 -33.15
N ARG A 281 4.44 -1.29 -32.43
CA ARG A 281 5.43 -1.16 -31.35
C ARG A 281 5.24 -2.27 -30.31
N PRO A 282 6.30 -2.74 -29.64
CA PRO A 282 6.14 -3.70 -28.56
C PRO A 282 5.28 -3.13 -27.42
N ILE A 283 4.69 -4.01 -26.60
CA ILE A 283 3.92 -3.61 -25.41
C ILE A 283 4.78 -2.71 -24.52
N LEU A 284 6.06 -3.05 -24.37
CA LEU A 284 7.01 -2.32 -23.55
C LEU A 284 8.23 -1.86 -24.35
N GLU A 285 8.60 -0.60 -24.18
CA GLU A 285 9.85 -0.04 -24.71
C GLU A 285 10.81 0.25 -23.55
N TRP A 286 12.05 -0.28 -23.64
CA TRP A 286 13.05 -0.11 -22.57
C TRP A 286 13.31 1.36 -22.23
N LYS A 287 13.37 2.25 -23.24
CA LYS A 287 13.60 3.69 -23.04
C LYS A 287 12.50 4.37 -22.20
N LYS A 288 11.26 3.87 -22.26
CA LYS A 288 10.14 4.41 -21.48
C LYS A 288 10.12 3.87 -20.05
N ILE A 289 10.56 2.62 -19.86
CA ILE A 289 10.46 1.92 -18.57
C ILE A 289 11.68 2.16 -17.69
N GLN A 290 12.87 2.22 -18.27
CA GLN A 290 14.12 2.48 -17.55
C GLN A 290 14.02 3.63 -16.52
N PRO A 291 13.45 4.82 -16.83
CA PRO A 291 13.32 5.89 -15.86
C PRO A 291 12.29 5.61 -14.76
N LYS A 292 11.31 4.72 -14.99
CA LYS A 292 10.29 4.33 -14.00
C LYS A 292 10.79 3.24 -13.05
N LEU A 293 11.88 2.56 -13.37
CA LEU A 293 12.44 1.52 -12.50
C LEU A 293 13.09 2.17 -11.26
N PRO A 294 12.78 1.69 -10.04
CA PRO A 294 13.30 2.27 -8.81
C PRO A 294 14.71 1.74 -8.50
N TRP A 295 15.70 2.20 -9.25
CA TRP A 295 17.12 1.86 -9.05
C TRP A 295 17.61 2.12 -7.63
N ASN A 296 17.08 3.17 -7.00
CA ASN A 296 17.38 3.50 -5.60
C ASN A 296 16.98 2.38 -4.63
N VAL A 297 15.81 1.76 -4.85
CA VAL A 297 15.34 0.63 -4.01
C VAL A 297 16.26 -0.57 -4.20
N LEU A 298 16.66 -0.87 -5.44
CA LEU A 298 17.63 -1.94 -5.74
C LEU A 298 18.96 -1.73 -4.98
N LEU A 299 19.49 -0.52 -5.01
CA LEU A 299 20.74 -0.18 -4.31
C LEU A 299 20.58 -0.22 -2.78
N ILE A 300 19.45 0.27 -2.25
CA ILE A 300 19.17 0.24 -0.80
C ILE A 300 19.04 -1.20 -0.29
N VAL A 301 18.39 -2.09 -1.05
CA VAL A 301 18.30 -3.52 -0.71
C VAL A 301 19.70 -4.14 -0.64
N GLY A 302 20.55 -3.89 -1.63
CA GLY A 302 21.94 -4.34 -1.61
C GLY A 302 22.74 -3.78 -0.43
N GLY A 303 22.53 -2.50 -0.08
CA GLY A 303 23.10 -1.88 1.12
C GLY A 303 22.61 -2.52 2.42
N GLY A 304 21.35 -2.94 2.48
CA GLY A 304 20.77 -3.69 3.59
C GLY A 304 21.43 -5.05 3.81
N PHE A 305 21.73 -5.76 2.72
CA PHE A 305 22.46 -7.03 2.79
C PHE A 305 23.88 -6.82 3.31
N ALA A 306 24.58 -5.80 2.81
CA ALA A 306 25.91 -5.44 3.30
C ALA A 306 25.90 -5.05 4.78
N LEU A 307 24.86 -4.34 5.25
CA LEU A 307 24.68 -4.00 6.66
C LEU A 307 24.42 -5.25 7.52
N GLY A 308 23.57 -6.17 7.05
CA GLY A 308 23.30 -7.44 7.71
C GLY A 308 24.55 -8.31 7.87
N ASP A 309 25.31 -8.50 6.78
CA ASP A 309 26.58 -9.25 6.77
C ASP A 309 27.64 -8.56 7.64
N GLY A 310 27.74 -7.22 7.57
CA GLY A 310 28.63 -6.44 8.42
C GLY A 310 28.31 -6.57 9.91
N ALA A 311 27.02 -6.59 10.29
CA ALA A 311 26.59 -6.81 11.67
C ALA A 311 26.93 -8.22 12.16
N GLN A 312 26.83 -9.24 11.28
CA GLN A 312 27.19 -10.62 11.60
C GLN A 312 28.71 -10.77 11.79
N LYS A 313 29.51 -10.28 10.83
CA LYS A 313 30.97 -10.37 10.85
C LYS A 313 31.61 -9.56 11.99
N SER A 314 31.03 -8.42 12.35
CA SER A 314 31.50 -7.60 13.48
C SER A 314 31.19 -8.20 14.85
N GLY A 315 30.33 -9.23 14.92
CA GLY A 315 29.87 -9.81 16.19
C GLY A 315 28.81 -8.97 16.91
N LEU A 316 28.34 -7.87 16.32
CA LEU A 316 27.27 -7.04 16.86
C LEU A 316 26.01 -7.86 17.11
N SER A 317 25.67 -8.77 16.18
CA SER A 317 24.53 -9.69 16.31
C SER A 317 24.59 -10.52 17.59
N LYS A 318 25.78 -11.02 17.93
CA LYS A 318 26.01 -11.86 19.12
C LYS A 318 25.88 -11.03 20.39
N LEU A 319 26.47 -9.84 20.41
CA LEU A 319 26.42 -8.91 21.54
C LEU A 319 24.97 -8.45 21.81
N ILE A 320 24.21 -8.09 20.76
CA ILE A 320 22.79 -7.75 20.86
C ILE A 320 22.00 -8.96 21.40
N GLY A 321 22.25 -10.16 20.88
CA GLY A 321 21.63 -11.39 21.34
C GLY A 321 21.91 -11.71 22.82
N GLU A 322 23.11 -11.44 23.31
CA GLU A 322 23.49 -11.65 24.72
C GLU A 322 22.76 -10.69 25.67
N TYR A 323 22.67 -9.40 25.32
CA TYR A 323 21.90 -8.43 26.11
C TYR A 323 20.39 -8.71 26.08
N LEU A 324 19.88 -9.17 24.93
CA LEU A 324 18.47 -9.49 24.72
C LEU A 324 18.10 -10.91 25.18
N GLY A 325 19.07 -11.77 25.50
CA GLY A 325 18.82 -13.03 26.19
C GLY A 325 18.07 -12.85 27.51
N ARG A 326 18.21 -11.67 28.14
CA ARG A 326 17.41 -11.26 29.30
C ARG A 326 15.94 -11.00 28.96
N MET A 327 15.57 -10.69 27.71
CA MET A 327 14.18 -10.52 27.28
C MET A 327 13.44 -11.84 27.05
N ARG A 328 14.11 -13.00 27.11
CA ARG A 328 13.45 -14.33 27.06
C ARG A 328 12.40 -14.54 28.15
N MET A 329 12.41 -13.71 29.20
CA MET A 329 11.40 -13.73 30.25
C MET A 329 10.02 -13.20 29.81
N PHE A 330 9.92 -12.49 28.68
CA PHE A 330 8.64 -12.04 28.13
C PHE A 330 8.10 -13.03 27.07
N PRO A 331 6.77 -13.19 26.98
CA PRO A 331 6.17 -13.98 25.90
C PRO A 331 6.57 -13.45 24.52
N PRO A 332 6.91 -14.30 23.53
CA PRO A 332 7.31 -13.87 22.19
C PRO A 332 6.33 -12.90 21.52
N SER A 333 5.02 -13.10 21.72
CA SER A 333 3.98 -12.21 21.18
C SER A 333 4.06 -10.78 21.71
N VAL A 334 4.47 -10.58 22.97
CA VAL A 334 4.63 -9.25 23.58
C VAL A 334 5.84 -8.53 22.99
N VAL A 335 6.93 -9.28 22.79
CA VAL A 335 8.17 -8.78 22.21
C VAL A 335 7.94 -8.32 20.77
N VAL A 336 7.23 -9.13 19.97
CA VAL A 336 6.81 -8.75 18.61
C VAL A 336 5.90 -7.53 18.62
N ALA A 337 4.95 -7.45 19.55
CA ALA A 337 4.04 -6.30 19.65
C ALA A 337 4.80 -4.98 19.89
N ILE A 338 5.80 -5.00 20.78
CA ILE A 338 6.66 -3.83 21.03
C ILE A 338 7.41 -3.44 19.76
N MET A 339 7.93 -4.41 19.01
CA MET A 339 8.71 -4.13 17.79
C MET A 339 7.86 -3.61 16.64
N VAL A 340 6.66 -4.17 16.45
CA VAL A 340 5.67 -3.68 15.51
C VAL A 340 5.35 -2.21 15.81
N PHE A 341 5.15 -1.88 17.09
CA PHE A 341 4.88 -0.50 17.50
C PHE A 341 6.08 0.42 17.24
N ILE A 342 7.30 0.01 17.60
CA ILE A 342 8.53 0.77 17.31
C ILE A 342 8.68 1.00 15.81
N ALA A 343 8.50 -0.03 14.99
CA ALA A 343 8.60 0.08 13.53
C ALA A 343 7.57 1.08 12.97
N SER A 344 6.33 1.04 13.47
CA SER A 344 5.28 1.99 13.06
C SER A 344 5.60 3.44 13.45
N LEU A 345 6.34 3.68 14.53
CA LEU A 345 6.76 5.03 14.92
C LEU A 345 7.97 5.52 14.11
N VAL A 346 8.97 4.65 13.89
CA VAL A 346 10.18 5.00 13.14
C VAL A 346 9.82 5.33 11.69
N THR A 347 8.85 4.63 11.11
CA THR A 347 8.43 4.86 9.72
C THR A 347 7.69 6.18 9.49
N GLU A 348 7.30 6.90 10.53
CA GLU A 348 6.75 8.26 10.38
C GLU A 348 7.85 9.30 10.10
N ILE A 349 9.09 8.99 10.49
CA ILE A 349 10.25 9.89 10.40
C ILE A 349 11.13 9.49 9.20
N MET A 350 11.18 8.20 8.87
CA MET A 350 11.99 7.63 7.80
C MET A 350 11.11 6.98 6.75
N THR A 351 11.55 6.97 5.48
CA THR A 351 10.79 6.28 4.42
C THR A 351 10.63 4.79 4.72
N ASN A 352 9.46 4.23 4.41
CA ASN A 352 9.10 2.82 4.66
C ASN A 352 10.18 1.80 4.26
N VAL A 353 10.87 2.02 3.14
CA VAL A 353 11.93 1.15 2.61
C VAL A 353 13.18 1.20 3.48
N VAL A 354 13.60 2.40 3.86
CA VAL A 354 14.80 2.60 4.70
C VAL A 354 14.56 2.04 6.10
N THR A 355 13.38 2.28 6.68
CA THR A 355 12.99 1.72 7.98
C THR A 355 13.11 0.20 7.99
N ALA A 356 12.53 -0.48 6.99
CA ALA A 356 12.61 -1.93 6.87
C ALA A 356 14.06 -2.42 6.69
N THR A 357 14.86 -1.71 5.89
CA THR A 357 16.25 -2.08 5.61
C THR A 357 17.12 -2.04 6.87
N VAL A 358 16.86 -1.11 7.79
CA VAL A 358 17.61 -0.97 9.04
C VAL A 358 17.08 -1.91 10.13
N LEU A 359 15.76 -2.01 10.27
CA LEU A 359 15.13 -2.74 11.38
C LEU A 359 15.08 -4.25 11.16
N LEU A 360 14.83 -4.74 9.94
CA LEU A 360 14.64 -6.16 9.68
C LEU A 360 15.86 -7.02 10.01
N PRO A 361 17.10 -6.70 9.56
CA PRO A 361 18.27 -7.51 9.91
C PRO A 361 18.52 -7.53 11.42
N SER A 362 18.40 -6.36 12.05
CA SER A 362 18.60 -6.18 13.50
C SER A 362 17.63 -7.03 14.31
N PHE A 363 16.35 -6.99 13.97
CA PHE A 363 15.32 -7.76 14.68
C PHE A 363 15.31 -9.25 14.33
N SER A 364 15.69 -9.62 13.10
CA SER A 364 15.89 -11.02 12.72
C SER A 364 16.95 -11.69 13.58
N GLN A 365 18.10 -11.03 13.76
CA GLN A 365 19.20 -11.56 14.57
C GLN A 365 18.82 -11.74 16.03
N MET A 366 18.08 -10.78 16.58
CA MET A 366 17.53 -10.89 17.93
C MET A 366 16.52 -12.04 18.05
N ALA A 367 15.65 -12.26 17.05
CA ALA A 367 14.71 -13.39 17.06
C ALA A 367 15.46 -14.73 17.20
N VAL A 368 16.55 -14.91 16.43
CA VAL A 368 17.40 -16.09 16.53
C VAL A 368 18.09 -16.17 17.89
N GLY A 369 18.60 -15.06 18.43
CA GLY A 369 19.20 -15.02 19.77
C GLY A 369 18.22 -15.42 20.88
N MET A 370 16.93 -15.12 20.70
CA MET A 370 15.86 -15.54 21.61
C MET A 370 15.41 -16.99 21.40
N GLY A 371 15.82 -17.64 20.31
CA GLY A 371 15.36 -18.99 19.94
C GLY A 371 13.94 -19.00 19.36
N VAL A 372 13.51 -17.88 18.76
CA VAL A 372 12.18 -17.71 18.16
C VAL A 372 12.32 -17.72 16.64
N ASN A 373 11.34 -18.27 15.91
CA ASN A 373 11.31 -18.25 14.45
C ASN A 373 11.46 -16.79 13.94
N PRO A 374 12.49 -16.45 13.14
CA PRO A 374 12.68 -15.08 12.63
C PRO A 374 11.51 -14.54 11.82
N LEU A 375 10.76 -15.40 11.14
CA LEU A 375 9.58 -15.00 10.35
C LEU A 375 8.51 -14.33 11.21
N LEU A 376 8.36 -14.75 12.48
CA LEU A 376 7.42 -14.13 13.42
C LEU A 376 7.68 -12.65 13.65
N VAL A 377 8.94 -12.25 13.55
CA VAL A 377 9.39 -10.90 13.85
C VAL A 377 9.43 -10.11 12.55
N MET A 378 10.06 -10.66 11.52
CA MET A 378 10.27 -9.95 10.27
C MET A 378 8.97 -9.67 9.49
N LEU A 379 8.02 -10.63 9.43
CA LEU A 379 6.75 -10.45 8.70
C LEU A 379 5.93 -9.26 9.21
N PRO A 380 5.50 -9.22 10.49
CA PRO A 380 4.64 -8.14 10.96
C PRO A 380 5.36 -6.79 11.01
N ILE A 381 6.68 -6.77 11.21
CA ILE A 381 7.46 -5.53 11.17
C ILE A 381 7.53 -4.95 9.76
N THR A 382 7.66 -5.81 8.74
CA THR A 382 7.63 -5.37 7.33
C THR A 382 6.31 -4.66 7.01
N VAL A 383 5.19 -5.26 7.43
CA VAL A 383 3.86 -4.65 7.24
C VAL A 383 3.74 -3.36 8.05
N ALA A 384 4.22 -3.34 9.30
CA ALA A 384 4.20 -2.16 10.17
C ALA A 384 5.01 -0.98 9.63
N CYS A 385 6.10 -1.24 8.90
CA CYS A 385 6.85 -0.21 8.18
C CYS A 385 6.03 0.47 7.07
N SER A 386 4.86 -0.05 6.70
CA SER A 386 3.95 0.60 5.76
C SER A 386 2.84 1.41 6.46
N TYR A 387 2.74 1.32 7.79
CA TYR A 387 1.78 2.08 8.61
C TYR A 387 2.35 3.47 8.93
N ALA A 388 2.57 4.27 7.89
CA ALA A 388 2.94 5.68 8.00
C ALA A 388 1.68 6.53 7.76
N PHE A 389 0.96 6.90 8.82
CA PHE A 389 -0.32 7.60 8.75
C PHE A 389 -0.31 8.99 9.38
N MET A 390 0.69 9.32 10.22
CA MET A 390 0.70 10.53 11.05
C MET A 390 1.29 11.74 10.33
N LEU A 391 2.37 11.57 9.57
CA LEU A 391 3.13 12.67 9.00
C LEU A 391 3.20 12.62 7.46
N PRO A 392 3.24 13.78 6.79
CA PRO A 392 3.45 13.85 5.35
C PRO A 392 4.86 13.37 4.94
N VAL A 393 5.81 13.39 5.89
CA VAL A 393 7.20 12.99 5.67
C VAL A 393 7.37 11.46 5.57
N GLY A 394 6.39 10.68 6.03
CA GLY A 394 6.44 9.21 6.00
C GLY A 394 6.57 8.64 4.58
N GLY A 395 6.14 9.37 3.55
CA GLY A 395 6.42 9.01 2.17
C GLY A 395 5.85 9.97 1.13
N PRO A 396 6.25 9.85 -0.15
CA PRO A 396 5.79 10.77 -1.20
C PRO A 396 4.28 10.70 -1.44
N GLY A 397 3.66 9.51 -1.28
CA GLY A 397 2.21 9.37 -1.39
C GLY A 397 1.45 10.14 -0.29
N ASN A 398 1.99 10.17 0.92
CA ASN A 398 1.46 10.95 2.04
C ASN A 398 1.55 12.45 1.75
N ALA A 399 2.70 12.91 1.24
CA ALA A 399 2.92 14.31 0.88
C ALA A 399 1.95 14.78 -0.22
N ILE A 400 1.72 13.97 -1.26
CA ILE A 400 0.76 14.28 -2.34
C ILE A 400 -0.65 14.47 -1.78
N SER A 401 -1.11 13.54 -0.94
CA SER A 401 -2.43 13.65 -0.32
C SER A 401 -2.52 14.85 0.64
N PHE A 402 -1.44 15.17 1.37
CA PHE A 402 -1.36 16.33 2.25
C PHE A 402 -1.51 17.64 1.51
N GLU A 403 -0.77 17.80 0.41
CA GLU A 403 -0.84 18.98 -0.44
C GLU A 403 -2.21 19.09 -1.12
N ASN A 404 -2.68 18.03 -1.77
CA ASN A 404 -3.98 18.05 -2.46
C ASN A 404 -5.17 18.11 -1.51
N GLY A 405 -5.03 17.68 -0.26
CA GLY A 405 -6.05 17.81 0.78
C GLY A 405 -6.11 19.19 1.42
N HIS A 406 -5.14 20.07 1.17
CA HIS A 406 -4.96 21.34 1.90
C HIS A 406 -4.99 21.10 3.43
N MET A 407 -4.32 20.02 3.87
CA MET A 407 -4.36 19.56 5.25
C MET A 407 -3.43 20.41 6.13
N LYS A 408 -3.80 20.63 7.39
CA LYS A 408 -2.85 21.04 8.43
C LYS A 408 -2.20 19.79 9.00
N THR A 409 -1.00 19.90 9.56
CA THR A 409 -0.31 18.76 10.20
C THR A 409 -1.18 18.08 11.26
N GLN A 410 -2.00 18.83 12.00
CA GLN A 410 -2.91 18.27 13.02
C GLN A 410 -4.05 17.44 12.42
N ASP A 411 -4.47 17.73 11.20
CA ASP A 411 -5.54 17.01 10.49
C ASP A 411 -5.09 15.61 10.08
N MET A 412 -3.77 15.41 9.93
CA MET A 412 -3.17 14.12 9.60
C MET A 412 -2.70 13.37 10.85
N VAL A 413 -2.04 14.05 11.79
CA VAL A 413 -1.46 13.42 13.00
C VAL A 413 -2.54 12.80 13.89
N ARG A 414 -3.63 13.51 14.19
CA ARG A 414 -4.65 13.01 15.14
C ARG A 414 -5.33 11.74 14.62
N PRO A 415 -5.84 11.69 13.37
CA PRO A 415 -6.35 10.46 12.78
C PRO A 415 -5.28 9.37 12.62
N GLY A 416 -4.05 9.77 12.28
CA GLY A 416 -2.95 8.85 12.04
C GLY A 416 -2.56 8.04 13.26
N ILE A 417 -2.53 8.66 14.45
CA ILE A 417 -2.24 7.94 15.72
C ILE A 417 -3.24 6.80 15.94
N VAL A 418 -4.53 7.08 15.74
CA VAL A 418 -5.58 6.08 15.93
C VAL A 418 -5.44 4.95 14.92
N MET A 419 -5.18 5.29 13.64
CA MET A 419 -4.97 4.26 12.63
C MET A 419 -3.70 3.44 12.86
N ASN A 420 -2.59 4.04 13.29
CA ASN A 420 -1.36 3.30 13.60
C ASN A 420 -1.61 2.27 14.71
N ILE A 421 -2.23 2.69 15.81
CA ILE A 421 -2.56 1.77 16.92
C ILE A 421 -3.49 0.67 16.43
N ALA A 422 -4.55 1.01 15.70
CA ALA A 422 -5.51 0.05 15.17
C ALA A 422 -4.86 -0.99 14.24
N CYS A 423 -4.06 -0.53 13.26
CA CYS A 423 -3.36 -1.41 12.32
C CYS A 423 -2.32 -2.30 13.00
N CYS A 424 -1.58 -1.76 13.98
CA CYS A 424 -0.63 -2.55 14.78
C CYS A 424 -1.36 -3.63 15.58
N CYS A 425 -2.51 -3.32 16.20
CA CYS A 425 -3.34 -4.31 16.90
C CYS A 425 -3.85 -5.40 15.95
N VAL A 426 -4.37 -5.03 14.77
CA VAL A 426 -4.80 -6.00 13.75
C VAL A 426 -3.64 -6.90 13.34
N GLN A 427 -2.45 -6.34 13.11
CA GLN A 427 -1.28 -7.12 12.72
C GLN A 427 -0.86 -8.12 13.79
N ILE A 428 -0.91 -7.73 15.07
CA ILE A 428 -0.60 -8.62 16.19
C ILE A 428 -1.64 -9.74 16.28
N ILE A 429 -2.93 -9.44 16.10
CA ILE A 429 -4.00 -10.45 16.10
C ILE A 429 -3.81 -11.42 14.93
N MET A 430 -3.54 -10.90 13.72
CA MET A 430 -3.28 -11.69 12.52
C MET A 430 -2.09 -12.64 12.69
N LEU A 431 -1.02 -12.17 13.35
CA LEU A 431 0.13 -13.00 13.68
C LEU A 431 -0.22 -14.16 14.62
N ASN A 432 -0.96 -13.90 15.70
CA ASN A 432 -1.33 -14.92 16.69
C ASN A 432 -2.48 -15.84 16.23
N THR A 433 -3.06 -15.59 15.05
CA THR A 433 -4.15 -16.40 14.48
C THR A 433 -3.70 -17.06 13.17
N LEU A 434 -3.77 -16.34 12.05
CA LEU A 434 -3.38 -16.85 10.73
C LEU A 434 -1.88 -17.11 10.63
N GLY A 435 -1.05 -16.31 11.30
CA GLY A 435 0.40 -16.56 11.35
C GLY A 435 0.74 -17.89 12.03
N VAL A 436 -0.03 -18.28 13.06
CA VAL A 436 0.12 -19.58 13.74
C VAL A 436 -0.21 -20.74 12.82
N VAL A 437 -1.32 -20.63 12.09
CA VAL A 437 -1.78 -21.68 11.17
C VAL A 437 -0.85 -21.85 9.98
N LEU A 438 -0.26 -20.76 9.47
CA LEU A 438 0.54 -20.79 8.24
C LEU A 438 2.02 -21.12 8.47
N PHE A 439 2.61 -20.71 9.60
CA PHE A 439 4.07 -20.72 9.78
C PHE A 439 4.56 -21.48 11.02
N ASP A 440 3.67 -22.13 11.79
CA ASP A 440 3.94 -22.79 13.08
C ASP A 440 5.03 -22.10 13.95
N PRO A 441 4.71 -20.91 14.47
CA PRO A 441 5.69 -19.90 14.84
C PRO A 441 6.44 -20.15 16.14
N TYR A 442 5.96 -21.06 16.98
CA TYR A 442 6.52 -21.29 18.31
C TYR A 442 7.65 -22.33 18.32
N THR A 443 7.91 -22.97 17.18
CA THR A 443 9.04 -23.86 17.00
C THR A 443 10.13 -23.16 16.20
N LEU A 444 11.39 -23.28 16.63
CA LEU A 444 12.51 -22.79 15.84
C LEU A 444 12.77 -23.80 14.71
N PRO A 445 12.56 -23.42 13.45
CA PRO A 445 12.74 -24.35 12.36
C PRO A 445 14.23 -24.67 12.15
N PRO A 446 14.56 -25.85 11.58
CA PRO A 446 15.95 -26.30 11.40
C PRO A 446 16.80 -25.32 10.58
N TRP A 447 16.19 -24.64 9.60
CA TRP A 447 16.85 -23.66 8.74
C TRP A 447 17.24 -22.36 9.47
N ALA A 448 16.60 -22.06 10.62
CA ALA A 448 16.89 -20.87 11.41
C ALA A 448 17.98 -21.11 12.47
N ASN A 449 18.39 -22.37 12.68
CA ASN A 449 19.29 -22.73 13.76
C ASN A 449 20.76 -22.42 13.39
N MET A 450 21.34 -21.39 14.03
CA MET A 450 22.72 -20.92 13.78
C MET A 450 23.80 -21.99 13.95
N THR A 451 23.51 -23.10 14.64
CA THR A 451 24.48 -24.19 14.84
C THR A 451 24.90 -24.85 13.53
N ASN A 452 24.03 -24.90 12.52
CA ASN A 452 24.34 -25.49 11.21
C ASN A 452 25.09 -24.53 10.26
N MET A 453 24.97 -23.21 10.45
CA MET A 453 25.74 -22.25 9.63
C MET A 453 27.23 -22.20 10.00
N LEU A 454 27.57 -22.53 11.26
CA LEU A 454 28.96 -22.65 11.72
C LEU A 454 29.60 -23.99 11.32
N SER A 455 28.83 -25.06 11.12
CA SER A 455 29.37 -26.34 10.63
C SER A 455 29.67 -26.32 9.13
N ASN A 456 28.86 -25.63 8.33
CA ASN A 456 29.10 -25.55 6.88
C ASN A 456 30.23 -24.58 6.50
N SER A 457 30.49 -23.55 7.31
CA SER A 457 31.63 -22.62 7.09
C SER A 457 32.98 -23.18 7.54
N SER A 458 33.00 -24.20 8.42
CA SER A 458 34.22 -24.90 8.85
C SER A 458 34.59 -26.09 7.96
N LEU A 459 33.72 -26.49 7.03
CA LEU A 459 34.00 -27.53 6.03
C LEU A 459 34.41 -26.95 4.66
N SER A 460 34.32 -25.63 4.48
CA SER A 460 34.68 -24.93 3.24
C SER A 460 35.90 -24.01 3.36
N SER A 461 36.68 -24.14 4.42
CA SER A 461 37.94 -23.39 4.62
C SER A 461 39.15 -24.32 4.58
#